data_AF-A0A0B6ZHC1-F1
#
_entry.id   AF-A0A0B6ZHC1-F1
#
_cell.length_a   1.000
_cell.length_b   1.000
_cell.length_c   1.000
_cell.angle_alpha   90.00
_cell.angle_beta   90.00
_cell.angle_gamma   90.00
#
_symmetry.space_group_name_H-M   'P 1'
#
loop_
_entity.id
_entity.type
_entity.pdbx_description
1 polymer ?
#
loop_
_entity_poly.entity_id
_entity_poly.type
_entity_poly.pdbx_seq_one_letter_code
_entity_poly.pdbx_strand_id
1 'polypeptide(L)'
;TMMLLLSCKTCLRHPDCSSARRTRQGVFAMIRQALDLIQHVIVQGGPEQVPAEGGPVVNGDSGIGLSWTHPTASKAFCDFEDQVDLTRVTMIGPAVEEHLLSAFESVKETVEEFTDSYYTSHEAREKIVQLSDNLRDDLQNMLLLGQNLNCRDARTPTQDLETAIIKTLESSKILRKQLLGTAMSQASDLFRQN
;
A
#
# COMPACT_ATOMS: atom_id res chain seq x y z
N THR A 1 -7.65 -15.48 -27.39
CA THR A 1 -8.10 -16.67 -28.15
C THR A 1 -7.24 -16.98 -29.38
N MET A 2 -6.83 -16.01 -30.21
CA MET A 2 -5.95 -16.26 -31.38
C MET A 2 -4.63 -16.99 -31.04
N MET A 3 -4.00 -16.65 -29.92
CA MET A 3 -2.74 -17.29 -29.48
C MET A 3 -2.90 -18.79 -29.19
N LEU A 4 -4.08 -19.23 -28.75
CA LEU A 4 -4.38 -20.65 -28.51
C LEU A 4 -4.46 -21.41 -29.84
N LEU A 5 -5.16 -20.86 -30.84
CA LEU A 5 -5.26 -21.47 -32.16
C LEU A 5 -3.88 -21.58 -32.82
N LEU A 6 -3.07 -20.53 -32.72
CA LEU A 6 -1.72 -20.53 -33.28
C LEU A 6 -0.81 -21.54 -32.58
N SER A 7 -0.79 -21.57 -31.25
CA SER A 7 0.02 -22.54 -30.48
C SER A 7 -0.42 -23.98 -30.69
N CYS A 8 -1.73 -24.25 -30.82
CA CYS A 8 -2.26 -25.56 -31.22
C CYS A 8 -1.81 -25.95 -32.62
N LYS A 9 -1.91 -25.06 -33.61
CA LYS A 9 -1.45 -25.32 -34.99
C LYS A 9 0.04 -25.63 -35.03
N THR A 10 0.86 -24.87 -34.32
CA THR A 10 2.31 -25.10 -34.24
C THR A 10 2.61 -26.45 -33.59
N CYS A 11 1.90 -26.81 -32.52
CA CYS A 11 2.06 -28.12 -31.86
C CYS A 11 1.66 -29.29 -32.76
N LEU A 12 0.64 -29.13 -33.63
CA LEU A 12 0.24 -30.16 -34.59
C LEU A 12 1.26 -30.32 -35.74
N ARG A 13 1.91 -29.22 -36.15
CA ARG A 13 2.96 -29.26 -37.19
C ARG A 13 4.30 -29.79 -36.68
N HIS A 14 4.53 -29.71 -35.38
CA HIS A 14 5.78 -30.12 -34.74
C HIS A 14 5.50 -30.94 -33.46
N PRO A 15 4.99 -32.18 -33.59
CA PRO A 15 4.52 -32.98 -32.46
C PRO A 15 5.62 -33.32 -31.46
N ASP A 16 6.88 -33.45 -31.91
CA ASP A 16 8.02 -33.79 -31.06
C ASP A 16 8.66 -32.57 -30.38
N CYS A 17 8.27 -31.35 -30.78
CA CYS A 17 8.82 -30.13 -30.19
C CYS A 17 8.26 -29.91 -28.78
N SER A 18 9.10 -30.10 -27.75
CA SER A 18 8.73 -29.86 -26.35
C SER A 18 8.31 -28.41 -26.08
N SER A 19 8.96 -27.45 -26.74
CA SER A 19 8.65 -26.02 -26.56
C SER A 19 7.26 -25.68 -27.11
N ALA A 20 6.90 -26.20 -28.29
CA ALA A 20 5.57 -26.00 -28.88
C ALA A 20 4.45 -26.56 -27.98
N ARG A 21 4.67 -27.74 -27.37
CA ARG A 21 3.74 -28.31 -26.37
C ARG A 21 3.62 -27.43 -25.12
N ARG A 22 4.75 -26.98 -24.56
CA ARG A 22 4.77 -26.11 -23.37
C ARG A 22 4.07 -24.79 -23.61
N THR A 23 4.33 -24.13 -24.75
CA THR A 23 3.64 -22.88 -25.11
C THR A 23 2.13 -23.07 -25.22
N ARG A 24 1.68 -24.14 -25.89
CA ARG A 24 0.24 -24.45 -25.99
C ARG A 24 -0.39 -24.67 -24.61
N GLN A 25 0.29 -25.42 -23.73
CA GLN A 25 -0.18 -25.68 -22.37
C GLN A 25 -0.25 -24.39 -21.54
N GLY A 26 0.77 -23.53 -21.60
CA GLY A 26 0.78 -22.25 -20.90
C GLY A 26 -0.34 -21.32 -21.36
N VAL A 27 -0.54 -21.18 -22.68
CA VAL A 27 -1.64 -20.37 -23.24
C VAL A 27 -3.01 -20.92 -22.84
N PHE A 28 -3.18 -22.25 -22.85
CA PHE A 28 -4.42 -22.88 -22.41
C PHE A 28 -4.68 -22.63 -20.92
N ALA A 29 -3.66 -22.78 -20.06
CA ALA A 29 -3.76 -22.53 -18.63
C ALA A 29 -4.16 -21.08 -18.34
N MET A 30 -3.53 -20.10 -19.00
CA MET A 30 -3.88 -18.68 -18.85
C MET A 30 -5.33 -18.39 -19.27
N ILE A 31 -5.79 -18.96 -20.39
CA ILE A 31 -7.19 -18.78 -20.83
C ILE A 31 -8.16 -19.40 -19.82
N ARG A 32 -7.85 -20.58 -19.28
CA ARG A 32 -8.68 -21.21 -18.26
C ARG A 32 -8.74 -20.37 -16.98
N GLN A 33 -7.61 -19.91 -16.47
CA GLN A 33 -7.54 -19.02 -15.31
C GLN A 33 -8.34 -17.72 -15.53
N ALA A 34 -8.27 -17.13 -16.72
CA ALA A 34 -9.04 -15.94 -17.05
C ALA A 34 -10.55 -16.20 -17.05
N LEU A 35 -11.00 -17.36 -17.56
CA LEU A 35 -12.42 -17.74 -17.53
C LEU A 35 -12.90 -18.03 -16.09
N ASP A 36 -12.07 -18.69 -15.29
CA ASP A 36 -12.35 -18.95 -13.87
C ASP A 36 -12.50 -17.62 -13.10
N LEU A 37 -11.64 -16.62 -13.38
CA LEU A 37 -11.73 -15.28 -12.80
C LEU A 37 -13.00 -14.54 -13.24
N ILE A 38 -13.38 -14.61 -14.52
CA ILE A 38 -14.63 -14.04 -15.02
C ILE A 38 -15.82 -14.65 -14.29
N GLN A 39 -15.83 -15.99 -14.15
CA GLN A 39 -16.88 -16.68 -13.42
C GLN A 39 -16.95 -16.23 -11.96
N HIS A 40 -15.79 -16.10 -11.30
CA HIS A 40 -15.72 -15.64 -9.91
C HIS A 40 -16.36 -14.26 -9.73
N VAL A 41 -15.94 -13.29 -10.55
CA VAL A 41 -16.45 -11.90 -10.50
C VAL A 41 -17.95 -11.82 -10.80
N ILE A 42 -18.46 -12.64 -11.73
CA ILE A 42 -19.89 -12.64 -12.07
C ILE A 42 -20.73 -13.25 -10.95
N VAL A 43 -20.25 -14.33 -10.31
CA VAL A 43 -21.02 -15.10 -9.32
C VAL A 43 -20.98 -14.45 -7.93
N GLN A 44 -19.83 -13.95 -7.50
CA GLN A 44 -19.64 -13.39 -6.16
C GLN A 44 -19.87 -11.87 -6.12
N GLY A 45 -20.14 -11.23 -7.27
CA GLY A 45 -19.96 -9.79 -7.43
C GLY A 45 -18.47 -9.47 -7.62
N GLY A 46 -18.16 -8.29 -8.17
CA GLY A 46 -16.79 -7.79 -8.10
C GLY A 46 -16.34 -7.72 -6.64
N PRO A 47 -15.01 -7.67 -6.36
CA PRO A 47 -14.51 -7.52 -5.00
C PRO A 47 -15.35 -6.51 -4.22
N GLU A 48 -15.95 -6.95 -3.11
CA GLU A 48 -16.51 -6.02 -2.14
C GLU A 48 -15.35 -5.11 -1.68
N GLN A 49 -15.33 -3.88 -2.20
CA GLN A 49 -14.72 -2.78 -1.47
C GLN A 49 -15.51 -2.69 -0.18
N VAL A 50 -15.02 -3.29 0.91
CA VAL A 50 -15.55 -3.00 2.24
C VAL A 50 -15.38 -1.49 2.39
N PRO A 51 -16.45 -0.69 2.38
CA PRO A 51 -16.31 0.73 2.61
C PRO A 51 -15.93 0.84 4.07
N ALA A 52 -14.68 1.20 4.36
CA ALA A 52 -14.41 1.85 5.63
C ALA A 52 -15.34 3.06 5.67
N GLU A 53 -16.27 3.04 6.63
CA GLU A 53 -17.33 4.03 6.77
C GLU A 53 -16.75 5.46 6.62
N GLY A 54 -17.12 6.16 5.55
CA GLY A 54 -16.95 7.62 5.44
C GLY A 54 -15.85 8.19 4.53
N GLY A 55 -15.02 7.38 3.86
CA GLY A 55 -14.00 7.92 2.93
C GLY A 55 -14.54 8.22 1.52
N PRO A 56 -14.19 9.35 0.87
CA PRO A 56 -14.55 9.58 -0.53
C PRO A 56 -13.81 8.56 -1.42
N VAL A 57 -14.54 7.89 -2.31
CA VAL A 57 -13.96 7.02 -3.34
C VAL A 57 -13.16 7.91 -4.29
N VAL A 58 -11.85 7.98 -4.09
CA VAL A 58 -10.95 8.78 -4.93
C VAL A 58 -10.83 8.09 -6.29
N ASN A 59 -11.23 8.78 -7.36
CA ASN A 59 -10.96 8.37 -8.74
C ASN A 59 -9.44 8.23 -8.92
N GLY A 60 -8.92 7.00 -8.91
CA GLY A 60 -7.48 6.74 -8.98
C GLY A 60 -7.04 5.37 -8.44
N ASP A 61 -7.87 4.68 -7.65
CA ASP A 61 -7.66 3.26 -7.38
C ASP A 61 -7.83 2.51 -8.71
N SER A 62 -6.71 2.16 -9.33
CA SER A 62 -6.70 1.65 -10.70
C SER A 62 -7.35 0.27 -10.84
N GLY A 63 -7.93 -0.31 -9.78
CA GLY A 63 -8.59 -1.61 -9.81
C GLY A 63 -7.64 -2.74 -10.22
N ILE A 64 -6.33 -2.46 -10.32
CA ILE A 64 -5.28 -3.45 -10.50
C ILE A 64 -4.98 -3.95 -9.09
N GLY A 65 -5.90 -4.74 -8.55
CA GLY A 65 -5.82 -5.39 -7.24
C GLY A 65 -4.70 -6.42 -7.23
N LEU A 66 -3.46 -5.94 -7.05
CA LEU A 66 -2.33 -6.75 -6.63
C LEU A 66 -2.36 -6.75 -5.11
N SER A 67 -2.77 -7.89 -4.54
CA SER A 67 -3.04 -8.13 -3.12
C SER A 67 -4.37 -7.59 -2.60
N TRP A 68 -5.27 -8.52 -2.28
CA TRP A 68 -6.66 -8.27 -1.88
C TRP A 68 -6.79 -8.15 -0.35
N THR A 69 -5.65 -8.06 0.36
CA THR A 69 -5.58 -8.12 1.83
C THR A 69 -4.80 -6.97 2.46
N HIS A 70 -3.95 -6.25 1.72
CA HIS A 70 -3.19 -5.10 2.25
C HIS A 70 -3.51 -3.83 1.48
N PRO A 71 -3.70 -2.68 2.16
CA PRO A 71 -3.86 -1.40 1.49
C PRO A 71 -2.60 -1.08 0.69
N THR A 72 -2.77 -0.40 -0.44
CA THR A 72 -1.61 0.19 -1.13
C THR A 72 -0.91 1.16 -0.19
N ALA A 73 0.41 1.34 -0.35
CA ALA A 73 1.16 2.31 0.45
C ALA A 73 0.47 3.69 0.45
N SER A 74 0.03 4.18 -0.71
CA SER A 74 -0.67 5.47 -0.80
C SER A 74 -1.94 5.51 0.06
N LYS A 75 -2.73 4.43 0.10
CA LYS A 75 -3.95 4.38 0.91
C LYS A 75 -3.60 4.33 2.40
N ALA A 76 -2.63 3.51 2.80
CA ALA A 76 -2.16 3.43 4.18
C ALA A 76 -1.67 4.79 4.70
N PHE A 77 -0.88 5.52 3.90
CA PHE A 77 -0.45 6.87 4.26
C PHE A 77 -1.60 7.86 4.37
N CYS A 78 -2.57 7.85 3.44
CA CYS A 78 -3.72 8.74 3.52
C CYS A 78 -4.55 8.45 4.78
N ASP A 79 -4.84 7.18 5.07
CA ASP A 79 -5.63 6.80 6.24
C ASP A 79 -4.93 7.21 7.54
N PHE A 80 -3.63 6.98 7.64
CA PHE A 80 -2.84 7.43 8.77
C PHE A 80 -2.84 8.96 8.92
N GLU A 81 -2.62 9.70 7.84
CA GLU A 81 -2.64 11.17 7.83
C GLU A 81 -4.02 11.72 8.26
N ASP A 82 -5.11 11.12 7.78
CA ASP A 82 -6.48 11.50 8.14
C ASP A 82 -6.77 11.23 9.62
N GLN A 83 -6.31 10.10 10.17
CA GLN A 83 -6.44 9.80 11.61
C GLN A 83 -5.63 10.78 12.47
N VAL A 84 -4.41 11.13 12.06
CA VAL A 84 -3.60 12.15 12.74
C VAL A 84 -4.29 13.50 12.71
N ASP A 85 -4.89 13.91 11.58
CA ASP A 85 -5.61 15.19 11.47
C ASP A 85 -6.87 15.22 12.34
N LEU A 86 -7.61 14.10 12.40
CA LEU A 86 -8.82 13.97 13.21
C LEU A 86 -8.56 14.18 14.71
N THR A 87 -7.34 13.92 15.18
CA THR A 87 -6.95 14.12 16.59
C THR A 87 -7.04 15.58 17.04
N ARG A 88 -6.95 16.55 16.10
CA ARG A 88 -7.14 17.97 16.38
C ARG A 88 -8.52 18.28 16.95
N VAL A 89 -9.51 17.51 16.55
CA VAL A 89 -10.92 17.72 16.92
C VAL A 89 -11.35 16.75 18.02
N THR A 90 -10.94 15.49 17.92
CA THR A 90 -11.45 14.41 18.78
C THR A 90 -10.68 14.23 20.08
N MET A 91 -9.48 14.82 20.19
CA MET A 91 -8.48 14.55 21.24
C MET A 91 -8.03 13.08 21.24
N ILE A 92 -6.90 12.79 21.87
CA ILE A 92 -6.30 11.45 21.84
C ILE A 92 -6.89 10.60 22.97
N GLY A 93 -8.05 9.99 22.76
CA GLY A 93 -8.61 8.99 23.67
C GLY A 93 -8.11 7.56 23.37
N PRO A 94 -8.43 6.56 24.21
CA PRO A 94 -7.96 5.18 24.02
C PRO A 94 -8.32 4.56 22.67
N ALA A 95 -9.53 4.82 22.17
CA ALA A 95 -9.95 4.33 20.86
C ALA A 95 -9.20 5.02 19.70
N VAL A 96 -8.95 6.33 19.82
CA VAL A 96 -8.20 7.09 18.80
C VAL A 96 -6.74 6.64 18.79
N GLU A 97 -6.15 6.37 19.95
CA GLU A 97 -4.81 5.79 20.06
C GLU A 97 -4.70 4.43 19.38
N GLU A 98 -5.65 3.53 19.61
CA GLU A 98 -5.70 2.21 18.95
C GLU A 98 -5.80 2.35 17.43
N HIS A 99 -6.68 3.23 16.94
CA HIS A 99 -6.82 3.49 15.50
C HIS A 99 -5.56 4.10 14.87
N LEU A 100 -4.90 5.03 15.56
CA LEU A 100 -3.63 5.62 15.10
C LEU A 100 -2.52 4.58 15.00
N LEU A 101 -2.37 3.74 16.03
CA LEU A 101 -1.36 2.68 16.04
C LEU A 101 -1.64 1.65 14.95
N SER A 102 -2.90 1.26 14.76
CA SER A 102 -3.29 0.34 13.68
C SER A 102 -3.03 0.93 12.28
N ALA A 103 -3.34 2.21 12.07
CA ALA A 103 -3.05 2.89 10.81
C ALA A 103 -1.55 3.03 10.56
N PHE A 104 -0.75 3.31 11.60
CA PHE A 104 0.70 3.36 11.51
C PHE A 104 1.32 1.99 11.19
N GLU A 105 0.86 0.90 11.81
CA GLU A 105 1.33 -0.45 11.45
C GLU A 105 1.03 -0.78 9.98
N SER A 106 -0.11 -0.35 9.45
CA SER A 106 -0.41 -0.51 8.01
C SER A 106 0.60 0.25 7.13
N VAL A 107 0.99 1.46 7.52
CA VAL A 107 2.06 2.20 6.84
C VAL A 107 3.39 1.43 6.91
N LYS A 108 3.75 0.97 8.10
CA LYS A 108 5.01 0.25 8.34
C LYS A 108 5.09 -1.05 7.53
N GLU A 109 4.02 -1.85 7.47
CA GLU A 109 3.96 -3.05 6.63
C GLU A 109 4.23 -2.73 5.16
N THR A 110 3.63 -1.67 4.62
CA THR A 110 3.86 -1.27 3.21
C THR A 110 5.27 -0.74 2.97
N VAL A 111 5.88 -0.12 3.98
CA VAL A 111 7.29 0.31 3.92
C VAL A 111 8.22 -0.89 3.93
N GLU A 112 7.97 -1.87 4.81
CA GLU A 112 8.74 -3.11 4.91
C GLU A 112 8.70 -3.89 3.59
N GLU A 113 7.49 -4.12 3.04
CA GLU A 113 7.30 -4.78 1.74
C GLU A 113 8.10 -4.08 0.62
N PHE A 114 8.07 -2.74 0.58
CA PHE A 114 8.83 -1.97 -0.39
C PHE A 114 10.35 -2.13 -0.21
N THR A 115 10.83 -2.11 1.04
CA THR A 115 12.26 -2.19 1.35
C THR A 115 12.87 -3.57 1.16
N ASP A 116 12.05 -4.63 1.26
CA ASP A 116 12.46 -6.02 1.04
C ASP A 116 12.66 -6.38 -0.44
N SER A 117 12.22 -5.52 -1.36
CA SER A 117 12.46 -5.69 -2.79
C SER A 117 13.95 -5.75 -3.14
N TYR A 118 14.31 -6.70 -4.01
CA TYR A 118 15.66 -6.80 -4.60
C TYR A 118 16.07 -5.57 -5.40
N TYR A 119 15.10 -4.78 -5.86
CA TYR A 119 15.34 -3.56 -6.64
C TYR A 119 15.58 -2.33 -5.75
N THR A 120 15.43 -2.45 -4.43
CA THR A 120 15.70 -1.37 -3.49
C THR A 120 17.18 -1.38 -3.11
N SER A 121 17.89 -0.30 -3.45
CA SER A 121 19.31 -0.15 -3.10
C SER A 121 19.51 -0.06 -1.58
N HIS A 122 20.70 -0.42 -1.11
CA HIS A 122 21.03 -0.36 0.31
C HIS A 122 20.89 1.07 0.87
N GLU A 123 21.39 2.07 0.14
CA GLU A 123 21.30 3.48 0.55
C GLU A 123 19.84 3.95 0.64
N ALA A 124 19.00 3.57 -0.33
CA ALA A 124 17.57 3.92 -0.29
C ALA A 124 16.86 3.21 0.87
N ARG A 125 17.17 1.93 1.11
CA ARG A 125 16.62 1.15 2.23
C ARG A 125 16.95 1.80 3.58
N GLU A 126 18.22 2.10 3.83
CA GLU A 126 18.67 2.73 5.08
C GLU A 126 17.96 4.05 5.34
N LYS A 127 17.86 4.90 4.31
CA LYS A 127 17.16 6.19 4.40
C LYS A 127 15.65 6.04 4.66
N ILE A 128 14.99 5.09 4.00
CA ILE A 128 13.56 4.83 4.19
C ILE A 128 13.28 4.33 5.60
N VAL A 129 14.07 3.38 6.10
CA VAL A 129 13.95 2.83 7.46
C VAL A 129 14.15 3.94 8.49
N GLN A 130 15.18 4.77 8.33
CA GLN A 130 15.42 5.91 9.23
C GLN A 130 14.24 6.88 9.26
N LEU A 131 13.62 7.19 8.11
CA LEU A 131 12.46 8.07 8.05
C LEU A 131 11.21 7.43 8.68
N SER A 132 11.06 6.11 8.57
CA SER A 132 10.00 5.35 9.25
C SER A 132 10.17 5.39 10.77
N ASP A 133 11.39 5.23 11.27
CA ASP A 133 11.71 5.37 12.70
C ASP A 133 11.44 6.78 13.23
N ASN A 134 11.81 7.81 12.46
CA ASN A 134 11.51 9.20 12.82
C ASN A 134 9.99 9.44 12.93
N LEU A 135 9.21 8.88 11.99
CA LEU A 135 7.75 8.97 12.03
C LEU A 135 7.17 8.27 13.28
N ARG A 136 7.70 7.08 13.62
CA ARG A 136 7.34 6.34 14.83
C ARG A 136 7.58 7.18 16.09
N ASP A 137 8.76 7.78 16.20
CA ASP A 137 9.13 8.58 17.36
C ASP A 137 8.27 9.86 17.48
N ASP A 138 7.95 10.52 16.35
CA ASP A 138 7.06 11.67 16.32
C ASP A 138 5.63 11.32 16.74
N LEU A 139 5.09 10.19 16.27
CA LEU A 139 3.80 9.66 16.69
C LEU A 139 3.77 9.37 18.20
N GLN A 140 4.80 8.69 18.72
CA GLN A 140 4.89 8.39 20.16
C GLN A 140 4.91 9.65 21.02
N ASN A 141 5.65 10.68 20.60
CA ASN A 141 5.67 11.97 21.27
C ASN A 141 4.29 12.66 21.24
N MET A 142 3.59 12.61 20.11
CA MET A 142 2.23 13.15 19.98
C MET A 142 1.24 12.42 20.91
N LEU A 143 1.27 11.08 20.95
CA LEU A 143 0.42 10.28 21.84
C LEU A 143 0.68 10.61 23.32
N LEU A 144 1.96 10.73 23.71
CA LEU A 144 2.34 11.11 25.07
C LEU A 144 1.78 12.49 25.46
N LEU A 145 1.86 13.48 24.57
CA LEU A 145 1.31 14.81 24.82
C LEU A 145 -0.23 14.77 24.92
N GLY A 146 -0.90 13.97 24.08
CA GLY A 146 -2.35 13.78 24.13
C GLY A 146 -2.83 13.15 25.44
N GLN A 147 -2.16 12.09 25.90
CA GLN A 147 -2.49 11.42 27.17
C GLN A 147 -2.34 12.36 28.37
N ASN A 148 -1.28 13.19 28.39
CA ASN A 148 -1.06 14.18 29.43
C ASN A 148 -2.18 15.26 29.50
N LEU A 149 -2.85 15.55 28.39
CA LEU A 149 -3.97 16.50 28.34
C LEU A 149 -5.27 15.91 28.85
N ASN A 150 -5.53 14.64 28.56
CA ASN A 150 -6.68 13.92 29.10
C ASN A 150 -6.65 13.84 30.63
N CYS A 151 -5.47 13.64 31.23
CA CYS A 151 -5.30 13.63 32.69
C CYS A 151 -5.63 14.99 33.35
N ARG A 152 -5.63 16.09 32.58
CA ARG A 152 -5.81 17.46 33.09
C ARG A 152 -7.19 18.05 32.77
N ASP A 153 -8.13 17.24 32.25
CA ASP A 153 -9.47 17.66 31.79
C ASP A 153 -9.43 18.90 30.85
N ALA A 154 -8.34 19.04 30.08
CA ALA A 154 -8.19 20.13 29.13
C ALA A 154 -9.06 19.87 27.89
N ARG A 155 -10.00 20.77 27.60
CA ARG A 155 -10.95 20.62 26.48
C ARG A 155 -10.43 21.10 25.11
N THR A 156 -9.20 21.57 25.04
CA THR A 156 -8.60 22.13 23.82
C THR A 156 -7.17 21.64 23.64
N PRO A 157 -6.74 21.33 22.39
CA PRO A 157 -5.37 20.93 22.12
C PRO A 157 -4.40 22.05 22.55
N THR A 158 -3.29 21.69 23.20
CA THR A 158 -2.24 22.65 23.52
C THR A 158 -1.41 22.97 22.29
N GLN A 159 -0.73 24.11 22.32
CA GLN A 159 0.23 24.49 21.28
C GLN A 159 1.31 23.42 21.06
N ASP A 160 1.73 22.73 22.12
CA ASP A 160 2.69 21.63 22.04
C ASP A 160 2.11 20.41 21.30
N LEU A 161 0.85 20.07 21.56
CA LEU A 161 0.16 18.99 20.85
C LEU A 161 -0.04 19.35 19.36
N GLU A 162 -0.49 20.57 19.05
CA GLU A 162 -0.61 21.02 17.66
C GLU A 162 0.73 20.98 16.91
N THR A 163 1.82 21.35 17.59
CA THR A 163 3.16 21.26 17.02
C THR A 163 3.55 19.81 16.75
N ALA A 164 3.22 18.88 17.66
CA ALA A 164 3.48 17.45 17.47
C ALA A 164 2.64 16.83 16.34
N ILE A 165 1.38 17.25 16.18
CA ILE A 165 0.51 16.84 15.06
C ILE A 165 1.13 17.28 13.73
N ILE A 166 1.51 18.56 13.62
CA ILE A 166 2.15 19.10 12.41
C ILE A 166 3.45 18.34 12.09
N LYS A 167 4.27 18.09 13.10
CA LYS A 167 5.54 17.36 12.94
C LYS A 167 5.31 15.93 12.44
N THR A 168 4.35 15.21 13.02
CA THR A 168 3.99 13.84 12.62
C THR A 168 3.51 13.79 11.17
N LEU A 169 2.63 14.72 10.77
CA LEU A 169 2.15 14.84 9.38
C LEU A 169 3.29 15.16 8.40
N GLU A 170 4.24 16.00 8.79
CA GLU A 170 5.39 16.34 7.94
C GLU A 170 6.34 15.14 7.78
N SER A 171 6.66 14.44 8.87
CA SER A 171 7.47 13.21 8.83
C SER A 171 6.82 12.13 7.94
N SER A 172 5.48 12.00 7.98
CA SER A 172 4.71 11.12 7.08
C SER A 172 4.90 11.50 5.61
N LYS A 173 4.77 12.79 5.28
CA LYS A 173 4.95 13.30 3.91
C LYS A 173 6.37 13.08 3.39
N ILE A 174 7.38 13.29 4.22
CA ILE A 174 8.78 13.09 3.86
C ILE A 174 9.03 11.62 3.54
N LEU A 175 8.56 10.70 4.39
CA LEU A 175 8.67 9.26 4.16
C LEU A 175 7.96 8.85 2.85
N ARG A 176 6.70 9.25 2.67
CA ARG A 176 5.94 8.97 1.43
C ARG A 176 6.66 9.48 0.18
N LYS A 177 7.22 10.69 0.24
CA LYS A 177 8.00 11.27 -0.86
C LYS A 177 9.27 10.49 -1.15
N GLN A 178 9.94 9.99 -0.11
CA GLN A 178 11.13 9.14 -0.28
C GLN A 178 10.77 7.82 -0.96
N LEU A 179 9.68 7.15 -0.56
CA LEU A 179 9.18 5.94 -1.23
C LEU A 179 8.89 6.21 -2.71
N LEU A 180 8.14 7.27 -3.01
CA LEU A 180 7.82 7.66 -4.38
C LEU A 180 9.09 7.93 -5.21
N GLY A 181 10.03 8.69 -4.68
CA GLY A 181 11.29 9.00 -5.35
C GLY A 181 12.10 7.74 -5.66
N THR A 182 12.19 6.81 -4.71
CA THR A 182 12.85 5.52 -4.89
C THR A 182 12.14 4.67 -5.95
N ALA A 183 10.81 4.60 -5.92
CA ALA A 183 10.02 3.87 -6.91
C ALA A 183 10.21 4.43 -8.34
N MET A 184 10.24 5.76 -8.49
CA MET A 184 10.52 6.41 -9.78
C MET A 184 11.94 6.12 -10.28
N SER A 185 12.93 6.09 -9.38
CA SER A 185 14.30 5.71 -9.73
C SER A 185 14.36 4.25 -10.20
N GLN A 186 13.74 3.34 -9.47
CA GLN A 186 13.65 1.92 -9.85
C GLN A 186 13.00 1.74 -11.22
N ALA A 187 11.88 2.44 -11.48
CA ALA A 187 11.23 2.42 -12.77
C ALA A 187 12.16 2.92 -13.87
N SER A 188 12.87 4.03 -13.64
CA SER A 188 13.84 4.58 -14.61
C SER A 188 14.95 3.59 -14.93
N ASP A 189 15.51 2.91 -13.92
CA ASP A 189 16.58 1.93 -14.10
C ASP A 189 16.09 0.69 -14.85
N LEU A 190 14.90 0.19 -14.53
CA LEU A 190 14.26 -0.93 -15.23
C LEU A 190 14.03 -0.62 -16.71
N PHE A 191 13.56 0.59 -17.04
CA PHE A 191 13.36 0.99 -18.43
C PHE A 191 14.66 1.23 -19.20
N ARG A 192 15.78 1.50 -18.52
CA ARG A 192 17.09 1.61 -19.18
C ARG A 192 17.75 0.26 -19.47
N GLN A 193 17.36 -0.78 -18.74
CA GLN A 193 17.90 -2.13 -18.89
C GLN A 193 17.16 -2.97 -19.95
N ASN A 194 15.96 -2.54 -20.37
CA ASN A 194 15.15 -3.17 -21.43
C ASN A 194 15.21 -2.37 -22.74
#